data_AF-A0A2N1KML8-F1
#
_entry.id   AF-A0A2N1KML8-F1
#
_cell.length_a   1.000
_cell.length_b   1.000
_cell.length_c   1.000
_cell.angle_alpha   90.00
_cell.angle_beta   90.00
_cell.angle_gamma   90.00
#
_symmetry.space_group_name_H-M   'P 1'
#
loop_
_entity.id
_entity.type
_entity.pdbx_description
1 polymer ?
#
loop_
_entity_poly.entity_id
_entity_poly.type
_entity_poly.pdbx_seq_one_letter_code
_entity_poly.pdbx_strand_id
1 'polypeptide(L)'
;MHTPPLASTSLLSDPTKLKLLQMMEEVEDYAIILLDNKGYIQSWNKGAERIKGYSAQEIIGKNFRVFYSETDLLLDTPGQLLLEAASKGSVQREGWRVKKIRLRSGLP
;
A
#
# COMPACT_ATOMS: atom_id res chain seq x y z
N MET A 1 -24.03 -0.71 -8.44
CA MET A 1 -23.58 -2.06 -8.08
C MET A 1 -22.13 -2.19 -8.49
N HIS A 2 -21.19 -2.14 -7.54
CA HIS A 2 -19.76 -2.26 -7.85
C HIS A 2 -19.38 -3.73 -7.63
N THR A 3 -19.21 -4.50 -8.70
CA THR A 3 -18.65 -5.84 -8.62
C THR A 3 -17.20 -5.71 -8.12
N PRO A 4 -16.82 -6.31 -6.98
CA PRO A 4 -15.42 -6.35 -6.58
C PRO A 4 -14.62 -7.14 -7.63
N PRO A 5 -13.34 -6.81 -7.87
CA PRO A 5 -12.52 -7.55 -8.83
C PRO A 5 -12.40 -9.02 -8.40
N LEU A 6 -12.48 -9.94 -9.36
CA LEU A 6 -12.31 -11.40 -9.19
C LEU A 6 -11.03 -11.80 -8.42
N ALA A 7 -10.05 -10.90 -8.29
CA ALA A 7 -8.85 -11.10 -7.50
C ALA A 7 -9.14 -11.27 -5.99
N SER A 8 -10.17 -10.61 -5.45
CA SER A 8 -10.46 -10.63 -4.00
C SER A 8 -10.99 -11.99 -3.52
N THR A 9 -11.61 -12.79 -4.40
CA THR A 9 -12.20 -14.09 -4.03
C THR A 9 -11.18 -15.23 -4.00
N SER A 10 -10.13 -15.18 -4.82
CA SER A 10 -9.12 -16.25 -4.90
C SER A 10 -8.05 -16.18 -3.80
N LEU A 11 -7.86 -15.01 -3.19
CA LEU A 11 -6.89 -14.80 -2.10
C LEU A 11 -7.33 -15.47 -0.78
N LEU A 12 -8.64 -15.61 -0.56
CA LEU A 12 -9.23 -16.09 0.69
C LEU A 12 -9.53 -17.60 0.68
N SER A 13 -9.41 -18.28 -0.47
CA SER A 13 -9.67 -19.72 -0.59
C SER A 13 -8.47 -20.61 -0.25
N ASP A 14 -7.26 -20.05 -0.25
CA ASP A 14 -6.04 -20.76 0.13
C ASP A 14 -5.72 -20.49 1.62
N PRO A 15 -5.85 -21.49 2.50
CA PRO A 15 -5.61 -21.32 3.94
C PRO A 15 -4.17 -20.90 4.27
N THR A 16 -3.19 -21.27 3.43
CA THR A 16 -1.79 -20.85 3.60
C THR A 16 -1.64 -19.36 3.37
N LYS A 17 -2.31 -18.85 2.33
CA LYS A 17 -2.27 -17.44 1.95
C LYS A 17 -2.98 -16.58 2.98
N LEU A 18 -4.12 -17.05 3.50
CA LEU A 18 -4.83 -16.40 4.60
C LEU A 18 -3.95 -16.32 5.87
N LYS A 19 -3.24 -17.41 6.20
CA LYS A 19 -2.34 -17.43 7.36
C LYS A 19 -1.18 -16.44 7.22
N LEU A 20 -0.59 -16.32 6.04
CA LEU A 20 0.48 -15.36 5.78
C LEU A 20 0.02 -13.91 5.98
N LEU A 21 -1.17 -13.56 5.47
CA LEU A 21 -1.75 -12.23 5.66
C LEU A 21 -1.99 -11.92 7.14
N GLN A 22 -2.54 -12.88 7.89
CA GLN A 22 -2.72 -12.73 9.34
C GLN A 22 -1.41 -12.51 10.09
N MET A 23 -0.33 -13.18 9.68
CA MET A 23 0.99 -12.98 10.29
C MET A 23 1.57 -11.59 10.00
N MET A 24 1.36 -11.07 8.79
CA MET A 24 1.81 -9.72 8.40
C MET A 24 1.02 -8.62 9.10
N GLU A 25 -0.26 -8.86 9.42
CA GLU A 25 -1.15 -7.91 10.09
C GLU A 25 -0.58 -7.43 11.44
N GLU A 26 0.07 -8.33 12.18
CA GLU A 26 0.62 -8.08 13.51
C GLU A 26 2.04 -7.46 13.49
N VAL A 27 2.65 -7.28 12.31
CA VAL A 27 3.98 -6.65 12.21
C VAL A 27 3.85 -5.13 12.28
N GLU A 28 4.41 -4.51 13.34
CA GLU A 28 4.29 -3.07 13.58
C GLU A 28 5.51 -2.24 13.13
N ASP A 29 6.68 -2.87 12.97
CA ASP A 29 7.93 -2.19 12.60
C ASP A 29 8.13 -2.03 11.09
N TYR A 30 7.29 -2.68 10.29
CA TYR A 30 7.34 -2.61 8.85
C TYR A 30 5.97 -2.30 8.27
N ALA A 31 5.96 -1.40 7.27
CA ALA A 31 4.78 -1.15 6.46
C ALA A 31 4.72 -2.20 5.34
N ILE A 32 3.80 -3.15 5.47
CA ILE A 32 3.59 -4.21 4.48
C ILE A 32 2.26 -3.93 3.79
N ILE A 33 2.31 -3.70 2.48
CA ILE A 33 1.16 -3.29 1.68
C ILE A 33 1.05 -4.17 0.44
N LEU A 34 -0.16 -4.65 0.15
CA LEU A 34 -0.48 -5.33 -1.09
C LEU A 34 -1.08 -4.33 -2.07
N LEU A 35 -0.62 -4.34 -3.32
CA LEU A 35 -1.17 -3.53 -4.41
C LEU A 35 -1.80 -4.45 -5.48
N ASP A 36 -2.76 -3.93 -6.24
CA ASP A 36 -3.12 -4.52 -7.53
C ASP A 36 -2.12 -4.13 -8.63
N ASN A 37 -2.30 -4.66 -9.84
CA ASN A 37 -1.41 -4.37 -10.98
C ASN A 37 -1.46 -2.92 -11.48
N LYS A 38 -2.43 -2.12 -11.03
CA LYS A 38 -2.56 -0.69 -11.31
C LYS A 38 -2.05 0.17 -10.15
N GLY A 39 -1.57 -0.45 -9.07
CA GLY A 39 -1.03 0.23 -7.89
C GLY A 39 -2.08 0.66 -6.86
N TYR A 40 -3.32 0.15 -6.95
CA TYR A 40 -4.34 0.39 -5.91
C TYR A 40 -4.09 -0.50 -4.70
N ILE A 41 -4.19 0.09 -3.51
CA ILE A 41 -3.89 -0.56 -2.23
C ILE A 41 -5.02 -1.52 -1.88
N GLN A 42 -4.68 -2.81 -1.69
CA GLN A 42 -5.60 -3.89 -1.35
C GLN A 42 -5.51 -4.32 0.12
N SER A 43 -4.35 -4.13 0.77
CA SER A 43 -4.18 -4.45 2.19
C SER A 43 -3.37 -3.38 2.91
N TRP A 44 -3.54 -3.34 4.24
CA TRP A 44 -2.92 -2.33 5.09
C TRP A 44 -2.74 -2.88 6.51
N ASN A 45 -1.50 -3.23 6.88
CA ASN A 45 -1.22 -3.77 8.22
C ASN A 45 -1.03 -2.68 9.29
N LYS A 46 -0.99 -3.07 10.58
CA LYS A 46 -0.75 -2.15 11.72
C LYS A 46 0.52 -1.31 11.56
N GLY A 47 1.60 -1.92 11.07
CA GLY A 47 2.85 -1.21 10.79
C GLY A 47 2.69 -0.13 9.74
N ALA A 48 1.95 -0.37 8.66
CA ALA A 48 1.66 0.63 7.64
C ALA A 48 0.86 1.81 8.21
N GLU A 49 -0.15 1.56 9.05
CA GLU A 49 -0.90 2.62 9.72
C GLU A 49 -0.01 3.49 10.61
N ARG A 50 0.82 2.87 11.44
CA ARG A 50 1.77 3.57 12.33
C ARG A 50 2.79 4.39 11.54
N ILE A 51 3.40 3.79 10.52
CA ILE A 51 4.51 4.39 9.77
C ILE A 51 4.00 5.47 8.82
N LYS A 52 2.88 5.25 8.12
CA LYS A 52 2.38 6.17 7.08
C LYS A 52 1.30 7.13 7.57
N GLY A 53 0.64 6.87 8.69
CA GLY A 53 -0.33 7.77 9.33
C GLY A 53 -1.72 7.76 8.71
N TYR A 54 -2.05 6.74 7.91
CA TYR A 54 -3.39 6.52 7.36
C TYR A 54 -4.04 5.31 8.02
N SER A 55 -5.33 5.38 8.34
CA SER A 55 -6.06 4.16 8.70
C SER A 55 -6.39 3.34 7.45
N ALA A 56 -6.64 2.04 7.64
CA ALA A 56 -7.03 1.14 6.56
C ALA A 56 -8.24 1.68 5.75
N GLN A 57 -9.26 2.21 6.44
CA GLN A 57 -10.48 2.75 5.81
C GLN A 57 -10.19 3.97 4.93
N GLU A 58 -9.14 4.75 5.23
CA GLU A 58 -8.79 5.94 4.46
C GLU A 58 -7.99 5.65 3.19
N ILE A 59 -7.26 4.52 3.17
CA ILE A 59 -6.18 4.28 2.19
C ILE A 59 -6.43 3.08 1.27
N ILE A 60 -7.19 2.08 1.72
CA ILE A 60 -7.57 0.96 0.86
C ILE A 60 -8.39 1.49 -0.32
N GLY A 61 -8.07 1.00 -1.53
CA GLY A 61 -8.66 1.48 -2.78
C GLY A 61 -8.04 2.76 -3.33
N LYS A 62 -7.14 3.45 -2.60
CA LYS A 62 -6.35 4.56 -3.17
C LYS A 62 -5.12 4.04 -3.88
N ASN A 63 -4.62 4.84 -4.82
CA ASN A 63 -3.39 4.52 -5.51
C ASN A 63 -2.16 4.88 -4.65
N PHE A 64 -1.16 4.00 -4.60
CA PHE A 64 0.05 4.19 -3.78
C PHE A 64 0.89 5.42 -4.17
N ARG A 65 0.60 6.05 -5.31
CA ARG A 65 1.11 7.37 -5.71
C ARG A 65 0.98 8.44 -4.65
N VAL A 66 0.03 8.34 -3.72
CA VAL A 66 -0.11 9.27 -2.59
C VAL A 66 1.11 9.33 -1.65
N PHE A 67 2.04 8.37 -1.76
CA PHE A 67 3.28 8.35 -0.99
C PHE A 67 4.46 9.03 -1.69
N TYR A 68 4.28 9.54 -2.90
CA TYR A 68 5.33 10.13 -3.72
C TYR A 68 5.28 11.65 -3.70
N SER A 69 6.43 12.29 -3.83
CA SER A 69 6.54 13.74 -3.97
C SER A 69 6.01 14.20 -5.33
N GLU A 70 5.71 15.50 -5.48
CA GLU A 70 5.32 16.06 -6.78
C GLU A 70 6.39 15.82 -7.84
N THR A 71 7.67 15.99 -7.49
CA THR A 71 8.81 15.69 -8.38
C THR A 71 8.79 14.24 -8.86
N ASP A 72 8.59 13.28 -7.95
CA ASP A 72 8.54 11.86 -8.31
C ASP A 72 7.32 11.52 -9.18
N LEU A 73 6.20 12.21 -8.96
CA LEU A 73 4.99 12.04 -9.77
C LEU A 73 5.18 12.60 -11.18
N LEU A 74 5.88 13.73 -11.33
CA LEU A 74 6.23 14.32 -12.62
C LEU A 74 7.18 13.43 -13.43
N LEU A 75 8.10 12.76 -12.76
CA LEU A 75 9.02 11.79 -13.38
C LEU A 75 8.38 10.40 -13.59
N ASP A 76 7.14 10.22 -13.14
CA ASP A 76 6.43 8.95 -13.12
C ASP A 76 7.22 7.79 -12.46
N THR A 77 8.03 8.11 -11.46
CA THR A 77 8.76 7.12 -10.64
C THR A 77 7.87 5.95 -10.18
N PRO A 78 6.65 6.16 -9.64
CA PRO A 78 5.78 5.04 -9.26
C PRO A 78 5.31 4.18 -10.45
N GLY A 79 5.03 4.77 -11.61
CA GLY A 79 4.62 4.02 -12.80
C GLY A 79 5.76 3.14 -13.34
N GLN A 80 6.97 3.70 -13.40
CA GLN A 80 8.18 2.97 -13.78
C GLN A 80 8.45 1.78 -12.83
N LEU A 81 8.25 1.96 -11.53
CA LEU A 81 8.40 0.88 -10.54
C LEU A 81 7.41 -0.26 -10.78
N LEU A 82 6.15 0.04 -11.07
CA LEU A 82 5.16 -0.99 -11.39
C LEU A 82 5.52 -1.74 -12.68
N LEU A 83 5.97 -1.01 -13.72
CA LEU A 83 6.39 -1.61 -14.99
C LEU A 83 7.61 -2.53 -14.81
N GLU A 84 8.59 -2.07 -14.01
CA GLU A 84 9.78 -2.84 -13.71
C GLU A 84 9.44 -4.11 -12.92
N ALA A 85 8.60 -4.01 -11.89
CA ALA A 85 8.12 -5.16 -11.14
C ALA A 85 7.33 -6.15 -12.01
N ALA A 86 6.46 -5.64 -12.90
CA ALA A 86 5.67 -6.48 -13.79
C ALA A 86 6.53 -7.23 -14.82
N SER A 87 7.61 -6.61 -15.30
CA SER A 87 8.52 -7.24 -16.27
C SER A 87 9.55 -8.18 -15.66
N LYS A 88 10.06 -7.87 -14.45
CA LYS A 88 11.13 -8.64 -13.79
C LYS A 88 10.65 -9.57 -12.69
N GLY A 89 9.38 -9.46 -12.28
CA GLY A 89 8.80 -10.15 -11.13
C GLY A 89 9.02 -9.44 -9.79
N SER A 90 10.06 -8.62 -9.67
CA SER A 90 10.32 -7.80 -8.47
C SER A 90 11.13 -6.55 -8.79
N VAL A 91 11.04 -5.56 -7.90
CA VAL A 91 11.87 -4.36 -7.92
C VAL A 91 12.13 -3.92 -6.48
N GLN A 92 13.35 -3.48 -6.20
CA GLN A 92 13.71 -2.88 -4.93
C GLN A 92 14.25 -1.48 -5.18
N ARG A 93 13.71 -0.49 -4.45
CA ARG A 93 14.25 0.87 -4.43
C ARG A 93 14.19 1.48 -3.06
N GLU A 94 15.24 2.21 -2.74
CA GLU A 94 15.30 3.12 -1.61
C GLU A 94 15.02 4.54 -2.10
N GLY A 95 14.36 5.34 -1.26
CA GLY A 95 14.05 6.72 -1.58
C GLY A 95 13.04 7.32 -0.62
N TRP A 96 12.97 8.65 -0.61
CA TRP A 96 12.07 9.39 0.26
C TRP A 96 10.61 9.22 -0.15
N ARG A 97 9.70 9.23 0.83
CA ARG A 97 8.25 9.12 0.62
C ARG A 97 7.54 10.16 1.47
N VAL A 98 6.47 10.72 0.93
CA VAL A 98 5.60 11.63 1.65
C VAL A 98 4.80 10.85 2.70
N LYS A 99 4.71 11.40 3.91
CA LYS A 99 3.94 10.84 5.03
C LYS A 99 2.78 11.79 5.34
N LYS A 100 1.61 11.24 5.67
CA LYS A 100 0.49 12.05 6.18
C LYS A 100 0.84 12.61 7.54
N ILE A 101 0.72 13.93 7.68
CA ILE A 101 0.89 14.63 8.95
C ILE A 101 -0.51 14.88 9.52
N ARG A 102 -0.78 14.41 10.74
CA ARG A 102 -1.94 14.84 11.52
C ARG A 102 -1.54 16.11 12.26
N LEU A 103 -2.15 17.24 11.92
CA LEU A 103 -2.06 18.43 12.77
C LEU A 103 -2.79 18.12 14.08
N ARG A 104 -2.10 18.23 15.22
CA ARG A 104 -2.76 18.17 16.52
C ARG A 104 -3.54 19.48 16.69
N SER A 105 -4.85 19.43 16.63
CA SER A 105 -5.71 20.54 17.05
C SER A 105 -5.67 20.62 18.57
N GLY A 106 -4.73 21.39 19.10
CA GLY A 106 -4.70 21.82 20.49
C GLY A 106 -4.27 23.28 20.50
N LEU A 107 -5.23 24.19 20.34
CA LEU A 107 -5.08 25.51 20.96
C LEU A 107 -5.20 25.29 22.47
N PRO A 108 -4.31 25.86 23.30
CA PRO A 108 -4.55 25.97 24.74
C PRO A 108 -5.80 26.81 25.03
#